data_AF-A0A1H4LCD9-F1
#
_entry.id   AF-A0A1H4LCD9-F1
#
_cell.length_a   1.000
_cell.length_b   1.000
_cell.length_c   1.000
_cell.angle_alpha   90.00
_cell.angle_beta   90.00
_cell.angle_gamma   90.00
#
_symmetry.space_group_name_H-M   'P 1'
#
loop_
_entity.id
_entity.type
_entity.pdbx_description
1 polymer ?
#
loop_
_entity_poly.entity_id
_entity_poly.type
_entity_poly.pdbx_seq_one_letter_code
_entity_poly.pdbx_strand_id
1 'polypeptide(L)'
;MRSSERSAVRPAVHSVRLACVVVPGAGHSRGMGSNAGRPTSSSAAVFGGRLVQLAGDRDAAWFSCEVSRLCAERHSAGGRPDYGDVLAWVVDAIVGVVIARLGAAGPGERFILDLRFTDGGSVDVDDLPAPERWVLRTVAAYLAEDLPEVKRSLTAAEQFDLTMRAETLADALIWLDFLLDVDLPDPPDVTTA
;
A
#
# COMPACT_ATOMS: atom_id res chain seq x y z
N MET A 1 -20.64 -20.18 -32.75
CA MET A 1 -19.35 -20.30 -32.03
C MET A 1 -19.53 -19.62 -30.68
N ARG A 2 -19.54 -20.39 -29.58
CA ARG A 2 -19.58 -19.84 -28.22
C ARG A 2 -18.13 -19.68 -27.76
N SER A 3 -17.64 -18.45 -27.67
CA SER A 3 -16.37 -18.16 -26.99
C SER A 3 -16.63 -18.23 -25.50
N SER A 4 -16.03 -19.24 -24.87
CA SER A 4 -15.96 -19.41 -23.43
C SER A 4 -14.92 -18.42 -22.90
N GLU A 5 -15.35 -17.25 -22.43
CA GLU A 5 -14.52 -16.42 -21.54
C GLU A 5 -14.33 -17.19 -20.24
N ARG A 6 -13.18 -17.85 -20.11
CA ARG A 6 -12.66 -18.26 -18.80
C ARG A 6 -12.32 -16.98 -18.07
N SER A 7 -13.24 -16.52 -17.22
CA SER A 7 -12.91 -15.64 -16.11
C SER A 7 -11.84 -16.36 -15.29
N ALA A 8 -10.58 -15.94 -15.47
CA ALA A 8 -9.49 -16.37 -14.63
C ALA A 8 -9.76 -15.77 -13.26
N VAL A 9 -10.29 -16.58 -12.36
CA VAL A 9 -10.35 -16.28 -10.92
C VAL A 9 -8.90 -15.99 -10.52
N ARG A 10 -8.58 -14.72 -10.24
CA ARG A 10 -7.27 -14.35 -9.70
C ARG A 10 -7.07 -15.16 -8.41
N PRO A 11 -5.92 -15.85 -8.23
CA PRO A 11 -5.62 -16.44 -6.94
C PRO A 11 -5.54 -15.33 -5.91
N ALA A 12 -6.44 -15.36 -4.92
CA ALA A 12 -6.50 -14.34 -3.88
C ALA A 12 -5.29 -14.52 -2.94
N VAL A 13 -4.48 -13.48 -2.80
CA VAL A 13 -3.50 -13.37 -1.73
C VAL A 13 -4.28 -13.19 -0.43
N HIS A 14 -4.20 -14.17 0.46
CA HIS A 14 -4.91 -14.15 1.75
C HIS A 14 -3.99 -13.95 2.95
N SER A 15 -2.67 -13.97 2.73
CA SER A 15 -1.72 -13.80 3.81
C SER A 15 -0.48 -13.05 3.35
N VAL A 16 -0.11 -12.05 4.14
CA VAL A 16 1.00 -11.16 3.90
C VAL A 16 1.90 -11.35 5.12
N ARG A 17 3.04 -12.00 4.91
CA ARG A 17 3.98 -12.20 6.00
C ARG A 17 5.06 -11.14 5.88
N LEU A 18 4.90 -10.07 6.65
CA LEU A 18 6.04 -9.20 6.91
C LEU A 18 6.94 -9.82 7.97
N ALA A 19 8.23 -9.86 7.67
CA ALA A 19 9.26 -10.19 8.64
C ALA A 19 10.25 -9.02 8.70
N CYS A 20 10.53 -8.53 9.91
CA CYS A 20 11.73 -7.74 10.12
C CYS A 20 12.91 -8.71 10.20
N VAL A 21 13.93 -8.50 9.37
CA VAL A 21 15.14 -9.33 9.39
C VAL A 21 16.36 -8.44 9.59
N VAL A 22 17.21 -8.83 10.53
CA VAL A 22 18.54 -8.24 10.70
C VAL A 22 19.42 -8.74 9.56
N VAL A 23 19.77 -7.85 8.63
CA VAL A 23 20.74 -8.17 7.57
C VAL A 23 22.03 -7.42 7.90
N PRO A 24 23.20 -8.07 7.96
CA PRO A 24 24.44 -7.38 8.30
C PRO A 24 24.80 -6.36 7.21
N GLY A 25 24.42 -5.10 7.43
CA GLY A 25 24.77 -3.94 6.63
C GLY A 25 25.87 -3.15 7.33
N ALA A 26 26.94 -2.80 6.60
CA ALA A 26 28.05 -2.02 7.11
C ALA A 26 27.57 -0.68 7.69
N GLY A 27 27.61 -0.58 9.02
CA GLY A 27 27.05 0.54 9.77
C GLY A 27 27.59 1.89 9.34
N HIS A 28 26.66 2.79 9.02
CA HIS A 28 26.88 4.23 9.07
C HIS A 28 25.68 4.84 9.78
N SER A 29 25.89 5.22 11.04
CA SER A 29 24.90 5.89 11.87
C SER A 29 24.53 7.26 11.28
N ARG A 30 23.25 7.49 11.02
CA ARG A 30 22.63 8.82 11.03
C ARG A 30 21.35 8.77 11.84
N GLY A 31 21.29 9.62 12.85
CA GLY A 31 20.19 9.68 13.81
C GLY A 31 18.94 10.34 13.25
N MET A 32 17.81 9.85 13.76
CA MET A 32 16.52 10.51 14.01
C MET A 32 16.18 11.68 13.07
N GLY A 33 15.82 11.33 11.83
CA GLY A 33 15.04 12.18 10.94
C GLY A 33 13.63 11.62 10.87
N SER A 34 12.67 12.33 11.47
CA SER A 34 11.24 12.06 11.28
C SER A 34 10.93 11.98 9.78
N ASN A 35 10.51 10.81 9.30
CA ASN A 35 10.07 10.60 7.91
C ASN A 35 8.69 11.25 7.68
N ALA A 36 8.58 12.55 7.94
CA ALA A 36 7.44 13.39 7.55
C ALA A 36 7.75 13.99 6.17
N GLY A 37 7.91 13.12 5.18
CA GLY A 37 8.38 13.46 3.84
C GLY A 37 7.32 14.06 2.91
N ARG A 38 6.09 14.32 3.37
CA ARG A 38 5.10 15.27 2.81
C ARG A 38 3.93 15.28 3.79
N PRO A 39 3.41 16.42 4.26
CA PRO A 39 2.05 16.41 4.79
C PRO A 39 1.15 16.07 3.61
N THR A 40 0.66 14.83 3.58
CA THR A 40 -0.50 14.48 2.78
C THR A 40 -1.60 15.47 3.16
N SER A 41 -2.19 16.11 2.14
CA SER A 41 -3.13 17.20 2.40
C SER A 41 -4.26 16.70 3.29
N SER A 42 -4.73 17.52 4.23
CA SER A 42 -5.83 17.14 5.13
C SER A 42 -7.06 16.65 4.35
N SER A 43 -7.30 17.21 3.16
CA SER A 43 -8.34 16.75 2.24
C SER A 43 -8.08 15.35 1.67
N ALA A 44 -6.84 14.99 1.32
CA ALA A 44 -6.48 13.65 0.88
C ALA A 44 -6.69 12.60 1.98
N ALA A 45 -6.35 12.93 3.23
CA ALA A 45 -6.56 12.05 4.37
C ALA A 45 -8.05 11.79 4.64
N VAL A 46 -8.86 12.85 4.66
CA VAL A 46 -10.32 12.75 4.82
C VAL A 46 -10.94 11.93 3.69
N PHE A 47 -10.53 12.17 2.44
CA PHE A 47 -11.06 11.47 1.29
C PHE A 47 -10.63 9.99 1.26
N GLY A 48 -9.35 9.71 1.53
CA GLY A 48 -8.82 8.35 1.63
C GLY A 48 -9.51 7.54 2.72
N GLY A 49 -9.70 8.13 3.92
CA GLY A 49 -10.46 7.49 5.00
C GLY A 49 -11.90 7.18 4.62
N ARG A 50 -12.57 8.07 3.88
CA ARG A 50 -13.91 7.81 3.32
C ARG A 50 -13.92 6.65 2.33
N LEU A 51 -12.91 6.53 1.47
CA LEU A 51 -12.80 5.39 0.53
C LEU A 51 -12.62 4.06 1.27
N VAL A 52 -11.78 4.03 2.31
CA VAL A 52 -11.61 2.85 3.17
C VAL A 52 -12.94 2.49 3.84
N GLN A 53 -13.66 3.47 4.39
CA GLN A 53 -14.97 3.23 4.99
C GLN A 53 -15.97 2.64 3.98
N LEU A 54 -16.05 3.19 2.76
CA LEU A 54 -16.93 2.65 1.72
C LEU A 54 -16.57 1.20 1.33
N ALA A 55 -15.28 0.86 1.33
CA ALA A 55 -14.82 -0.51 1.10
C ALA A 55 -15.25 -1.45 2.25
N GLY A 56 -15.06 -1.03 3.50
CA GLY A 56 -15.49 -1.77 4.69
C GLY A 56 -17.01 -1.96 4.78
N ASP A 57 -17.78 -0.91 4.47
CA ASP A 57 -19.25 -0.93 4.41
C ASP A 57 -19.81 -1.75 3.22
N ARG A 58 -18.93 -2.26 2.35
CA ARG A 58 -19.27 -3.01 1.12
C ARG A 58 -20.16 -2.22 0.15
N ASP A 59 -20.09 -0.88 0.18
CA ASP A 59 -20.83 -0.01 -0.72
C ASP A 59 -20.11 0.15 -2.07
N ALA A 60 -20.17 -0.91 -2.87
CA ALA A 60 -19.46 -0.99 -4.15
C ALA A 60 -19.90 0.09 -5.14
N ALA A 61 -21.16 0.52 -5.09
CA ALA A 61 -21.71 1.53 -6.01
C ALA A 61 -21.10 2.91 -5.74
N TRP A 62 -21.10 3.34 -4.47
CA TRP A 62 -20.50 4.62 -4.10
C TRP A 62 -18.97 4.59 -4.19
N PHE A 63 -18.34 3.48 -3.79
CA PHE A 63 -16.91 3.28 -3.94
C PHE A 63 -16.46 3.44 -5.40
N SER A 64 -17.10 2.71 -6.33
CA SER A 64 -16.78 2.78 -7.75
C SER A 64 -16.98 4.19 -8.32
N CYS A 65 -18.05 4.89 -7.93
CA CYS A 65 -18.33 6.25 -8.37
C CYS A 65 -17.23 7.23 -7.93
N GLU A 66 -16.84 7.19 -6.65
CA GLU A 66 -15.85 8.11 -6.08
C GLU A 66 -14.44 7.87 -6.66
N VAL A 67 -14.04 6.60 -6.82
CA VAL A 67 -12.77 6.21 -7.46
C VAL A 67 -12.74 6.65 -8.92
N SER A 68 -13.82 6.39 -9.67
CA SER A 68 -13.89 6.77 -11.09
C SER A 68 -13.75 8.29 -11.28
N ARG A 69 -14.44 9.07 -10.44
CA ARG A 69 -14.33 10.54 -10.46
C ARG A 69 -12.93 11.02 -10.13
N LEU A 70 -12.32 10.46 -9.08
CA LEU A 70 -10.94 10.81 -8.69
C LEU A 70 -9.94 10.48 -9.81
N CYS A 71 -10.09 9.34 -10.49
CA CYS A 71 -9.18 8.93 -11.55
C CYS A 71 -9.32 9.77 -12.82
N ALA A 72 -10.56 10.18 -13.15
CA ALA A 72 -10.88 10.99 -14.32
C ALA A 72 -10.43 12.45 -14.21
N GLU A 73 -10.45 13.01 -13.00
CA GLU A 73 -10.03 14.39 -12.73
C GLU A 73 -8.50 14.47 -12.67
N ARG A 74 -7.87 15.13 -13.64
CA ARG A 74 -6.40 15.32 -13.66
C ARG A 74 -5.91 16.41 -12.70
N HIS A 75 -6.80 17.34 -12.32
CA HIS A 75 -6.50 18.44 -11.41
C HIS A 75 -7.73 18.76 -10.56
N SER A 76 -7.49 19.04 -9.30
CA SER A 76 -8.47 19.42 -8.27
C SER A 76 -9.22 20.69 -8.65
N ALA A 77 -10.36 20.56 -9.32
CA ALA A 77 -11.32 21.65 -9.41
C ALA A 77 -12.23 21.59 -8.17
N GLY A 78 -12.20 22.62 -7.32
CA GLY A 78 -13.20 22.80 -6.26
C GLY A 78 -12.88 22.15 -4.89
N GLY A 79 -11.60 22.02 -4.52
CA GLY A 79 -11.20 21.62 -3.16
C GLY A 79 -11.22 20.12 -2.86
N ARG A 80 -11.52 19.29 -3.87
CA ARG A 80 -11.30 17.84 -3.84
C ARG A 80 -9.79 17.56 -3.93
N PRO A 81 -9.24 16.50 -3.32
CA PRO A 81 -7.82 16.17 -3.47
C PRO A 81 -7.51 15.55 -4.83
N ASP A 82 -6.26 15.71 -5.29
CA ASP A 82 -5.76 15.08 -6.50
C ASP A 82 -5.53 13.58 -6.29
N TYR A 83 -5.63 12.80 -7.38
CA TYR A 83 -5.33 11.37 -7.38
C TYR A 83 -3.98 11.05 -6.73
N GLY A 84 -2.92 11.80 -7.10
CA GLY A 84 -1.57 11.57 -6.57
C GLY A 84 -1.47 11.79 -5.07
N ASP A 85 -2.18 12.79 -4.53
CA ASP A 85 -2.18 13.07 -3.09
C ASP A 85 -2.95 12.00 -2.31
N VAL A 86 -4.09 11.52 -2.84
CA VAL A 86 -4.84 10.41 -2.24
C VAL A 86 -4.02 9.12 -2.28
N LEU A 87 -3.41 8.80 -3.42
CA LEU A 87 -2.59 7.59 -3.56
C LEU A 87 -1.38 7.62 -2.61
N ALA A 88 -0.69 8.77 -2.53
CA ALA A 88 0.42 8.94 -1.59
C ALA A 88 -0.04 8.75 -0.14
N TRP A 89 -1.21 9.28 0.23
CA TRP A 89 -1.79 9.06 1.55
C TRP A 89 -2.12 7.59 1.83
N VAL A 90 -2.72 6.87 0.88
CA VAL A 90 -3.04 5.44 1.08
C VAL A 90 -1.76 4.63 1.26
N VAL A 91 -0.73 4.87 0.45
CA VAL A 91 0.57 4.17 0.58
C VAL A 91 1.23 4.49 1.92
N ASP A 92 1.24 5.76 2.34
CA ASP A 92 1.76 6.17 3.65
C ASP A 92 0.98 5.53 4.80
N ALA A 93 -0.34 5.43 4.69
CA ALA A 93 -1.19 4.75 5.68
C ALA A 93 -0.87 3.24 5.77
N ILE A 94 -0.64 2.56 4.65
CA ILE A 94 -0.20 1.16 4.64
C ILE A 94 1.12 1.01 5.42
N VAL A 95 2.10 1.86 5.12
CA VAL A 95 3.41 1.86 5.79
C VAL A 95 3.26 2.13 7.28
N GLY A 96 2.42 3.11 7.64
CA GLY A 96 2.12 3.45 9.02
C GLY A 96 1.51 2.28 9.80
N VAL A 97 0.55 1.56 9.21
CA VAL A 97 -0.05 0.35 9.82
C VAL A 97 0.98 -0.76 9.99
N VAL A 98 1.86 -0.96 8.99
CA VAL A 98 2.94 -1.94 9.07
C VAL A 98 3.90 -1.62 10.22
N ILE A 99 4.38 -0.38 10.31
CA ILE A 99 5.30 0.06 11.37
C ILE A 99 4.63 0.00 12.74
N ALA A 100 3.37 0.44 12.85
CA ALA A 100 2.62 0.40 14.11
C ALA A 100 2.49 -1.03 14.67
N ARG A 101 2.46 -2.03 13.78
CA ARG A 101 2.28 -3.43 14.18
C ARG A 101 3.57 -4.20 14.40
N LEU A 102 4.61 -3.91 13.61
CA LEU A 102 5.87 -4.64 13.67
C LEU A 102 6.95 -3.92 14.48
N GLY A 103 6.69 -2.68 14.89
CA GLY A 103 7.71 -1.76 15.37
C GLY A 103 8.47 -1.13 14.20
N ALA A 104 9.28 -0.11 14.50
CA ALA A 104 10.22 0.44 13.52
C ALA A 104 11.44 -0.48 13.41
N ALA A 105 11.98 -0.64 12.20
CA ALA A 105 13.23 -1.36 11.99
C ALA A 105 14.38 -0.65 12.73
N GLY A 106 15.14 -1.42 13.51
CA GLY A 106 16.34 -0.92 14.17
C GLY A 106 17.49 -0.64 13.18
N PRO A 107 18.58 0.00 13.63
CA PRO A 107 19.74 0.24 12.78
C PRO A 107 20.31 -1.06 12.19
N GLY A 108 20.33 -1.18 10.86
CA GLY A 108 20.80 -2.38 10.15
C GLY A 108 19.72 -3.48 9.98
N GLU A 109 18.52 -3.24 10.46
CA GLU A 109 17.37 -4.09 10.18
C GLU A 109 16.65 -3.60 8.93
N ARG A 110 16.02 -4.53 8.21
CA ARG A 110 15.16 -4.20 7.09
C ARG A 110 13.89 -5.01 7.14
N PHE A 111 12.80 -4.39 6.74
CA PHE A 111 11.57 -5.12 6.45
C PHE A 111 11.76 -5.95 5.18
N ILE A 112 11.32 -7.20 5.25
CA ILE A 112 11.13 -8.06 4.10
C ILE A 112 9.63 -8.30 3.99
N LEU A 113 9.08 -7.92 2.85
CA LEU A 113 7.69 -8.20 2.49
C LEU A 113 7.67 -9.56 1.78
N ASP A 114 7.15 -10.60 2.44
CA ASP A 114 6.92 -11.91 1.84
C ASP A 114 5.43 -12.12 1.61
N LEU A 115 5.06 -12.45 0.38
CA LEU A 115 3.67 -12.64 -0.03
C LEU A 115 3.39 -14.11 -0.21
N ARG A 116 2.28 -14.59 0.35
CA ARG A 116 1.94 -16.00 0.27
C ARG A 116 0.50 -16.23 -0.15
N PHE A 117 0.30 -17.18 -1.06
CA PHE A 117 -1.02 -17.68 -1.42
C PHE A 117 -1.68 -18.39 -0.24
N THR A 118 -2.99 -18.65 -0.36
CA THR A 118 -3.79 -19.39 0.63
C THR A 118 -3.23 -20.77 0.97
N ASP A 119 -2.51 -21.40 0.04
CA ASP A 119 -1.88 -22.70 0.21
C ASP A 119 -0.48 -22.62 0.86
N GLY A 120 -0.03 -21.41 1.23
CA GLY A 120 1.28 -21.16 1.83
C GLY A 120 2.43 -21.03 0.83
N GLY A 121 2.15 -21.16 -0.48
CA GLY A 121 3.12 -20.94 -1.55
C GLY A 121 3.58 -19.48 -1.60
N SER A 122 4.87 -19.24 -1.86
CA SER A 122 5.41 -17.89 -2.03
C SER A 122 4.96 -17.29 -3.35
N VAL A 123 4.66 -15.99 -3.35
CA VAL A 123 4.33 -15.20 -4.53
C VAL A 123 5.51 -14.31 -4.86
N ASP A 124 6.05 -14.43 -6.08
CA ASP A 124 7.01 -13.44 -6.57
C ASP A 124 6.26 -12.14 -6.89
N VAL A 125 6.73 -11.03 -6.33
CA VAL A 125 6.19 -9.68 -6.63
C VAL A 125 6.25 -9.40 -8.12
N ASP A 126 7.24 -9.95 -8.83
CA ASP A 126 7.39 -9.77 -10.26
C ASP A 126 6.33 -10.51 -11.08
N ASP A 127 5.67 -11.51 -10.53
CA ASP A 127 4.58 -12.25 -11.17
C ASP A 127 3.20 -11.59 -10.94
N LEU A 128 3.12 -10.58 -10.06
CA LEU A 128 1.86 -9.90 -9.77
C LEU A 128 1.38 -9.04 -10.94
N PRO A 129 0.06 -8.79 -11.03
CA PRO A 129 -0.49 -7.75 -11.90
C PRO A 129 0.22 -6.40 -11.69
N ALA A 130 0.31 -5.60 -12.75
CA ALA A 130 1.03 -4.32 -12.71
C ALA A 130 0.61 -3.38 -11.56
N PRO A 131 -0.68 -3.21 -11.23
CA PRO A 131 -1.09 -2.31 -10.16
C PRO A 131 -0.68 -2.83 -8.78
N GLU A 132 -0.97 -4.10 -8.46
CA GLU A 132 -0.51 -4.77 -7.23
C GLU A 132 1.02 -4.71 -7.08
N ARG A 133 1.76 -5.04 -8.14
CA ARG A 133 3.24 -4.97 -8.17
C ARG A 133 3.72 -3.56 -7.84
N TRP A 134 3.09 -2.53 -8.40
CA TRP A 134 3.45 -1.14 -8.14
C TRP A 134 3.24 -0.78 -6.67
N VAL A 135 2.09 -1.15 -6.07
CA VAL A 135 1.79 -0.85 -4.66
C VAL A 135 2.85 -1.46 -3.77
N LEU A 136 3.14 -2.76 -3.95
CA LEU A 136 4.06 -3.49 -3.09
C LEU A 136 5.50 -3.00 -3.20
N ARG A 137 5.97 -2.70 -4.42
CA ARG A 137 7.30 -2.11 -4.62
C ARG A 137 7.41 -0.72 -3.98
N THR A 138 6.36 0.09 -4.09
CA THR A 138 6.35 1.44 -3.50
C THR A 138 6.34 1.38 -1.97
N VAL A 139 5.52 0.49 -1.38
CA VAL A 139 5.50 0.25 0.07
C VAL A 139 6.85 -0.30 0.56
N ALA A 140 7.45 -1.24 -0.17
CA ALA A 140 8.77 -1.78 0.17
C ALA A 140 9.86 -0.70 0.12
N ALA A 141 9.82 0.20 -0.86
CA ALA A 141 10.72 1.35 -0.95
C ALA A 141 10.54 2.31 0.24
N TYR A 142 9.30 2.58 0.66
CA TYR A 142 9.01 3.37 1.87
C TYR A 142 9.58 2.71 3.13
N LEU A 143 9.37 1.42 3.31
CA LEU A 143 9.87 0.66 4.46
C LEU A 143 11.39 0.55 4.48
N ALA A 144 12.04 0.64 3.32
CA ALA A 144 13.49 0.69 3.18
C ALA A 144 14.07 2.11 3.27
N GLU A 145 13.23 3.12 3.51
CA GLU A 145 13.58 4.55 3.52
C GLU A 145 14.23 5.04 2.20
N ASP A 146 13.92 4.37 1.07
CA ASP A 146 14.36 4.78 -0.27
C ASP A 146 13.45 5.87 -0.84
N LEU A 147 13.56 7.07 -0.26
CA LEU A 147 12.78 8.25 -0.67
C LEU A 147 12.92 8.60 -2.16
N PRO A 148 14.11 8.47 -2.80
CA PRO A 148 14.24 8.64 -4.25
C PRO A 148 13.36 7.68 -5.06
N GLU A 149 13.32 6.40 -4.70
CA GLU A 149 12.47 5.39 -5.36
C GLU A 149 10.99 5.67 -5.15
N VAL A 150 10.61 5.99 -3.91
CA VAL A 150 9.23 6.38 -3.56
C VAL A 150 8.76 7.56 -4.43
N LYS A 151 9.57 8.62 -4.49
CA LYS A 151 9.23 9.81 -5.28
C LYS A 151 9.09 9.47 -6.77
N ARG A 152 10.00 8.65 -7.30
CA ARG A 152 9.95 8.21 -8.71
C ARG A 152 8.68 7.42 -8.99
N SER A 153 8.33 6.50 -8.09
CA SER A 153 7.14 5.65 -8.21
C SER A 153 5.85 6.47 -8.18
N LEU A 154 5.72 7.41 -7.22
CA LEU A 154 4.56 8.30 -7.11
C LEU A 154 4.43 9.23 -8.33
N THR A 155 5.53 9.82 -8.80
CA THR A 155 5.52 10.63 -10.03
C THR A 155 5.16 9.80 -11.28
N ALA A 156 5.57 8.53 -11.35
CA ALA A 156 5.17 7.64 -12.43
C ALA A 156 3.67 7.33 -12.39
N ALA A 157 3.08 7.18 -11.19
CA ALA A 157 1.65 6.91 -11.02
C ALA A 157 0.76 8.07 -11.50
N GLU A 158 1.26 9.30 -11.48
CA GLU A 158 0.56 10.44 -12.08
C GLU A 158 0.38 10.30 -13.60
N GLN A 159 1.20 9.48 -14.27
CA GLN A 159 1.15 9.28 -15.72
C GLN A 159 0.32 8.06 -16.14
N PHE A 160 -0.22 7.30 -15.17
CA PHE A 160 -1.06 6.14 -15.45
C PHE A 160 -2.32 6.52 -16.24
N ASP A 161 -2.74 5.61 -17.12
CA ASP A 161 -4.05 5.69 -17.73
C ASP A 161 -5.18 5.47 -16.70
N LEU A 162 -6.42 5.76 -17.09
CA LEU A 162 -7.56 5.73 -16.16
C LEU A 162 -7.78 4.38 -15.52
N THR A 163 -7.58 3.29 -16.28
CA THR A 163 -7.76 1.92 -15.79
C THR A 163 -6.69 1.60 -14.77
N MET A 164 -5.43 1.82 -15.11
CA MET A 164 -4.29 1.59 -14.23
C MET A 164 -4.38 2.44 -12.95
N ARG A 165 -4.86 3.68 -13.04
CA ARG A 165 -5.12 4.53 -11.86
C ARG A 165 -6.17 3.92 -10.93
N ALA A 166 -7.31 3.53 -11.50
CA ALA A 166 -8.42 2.96 -10.73
C ALA A 166 -8.02 1.63 -10.08
N GLU A 167 -7.35 0.75 -10.83
CA GLU A 167 -6.86 -0.53 -10.32
C GLU A 167 -5.78 -0.33 -9.24
N THR A 168 -4.82 0.56 -9.45
CA THR A 168 -3.75 0.82 -8.47
C THR A 168 -4.33 1.36 -7.16
N LEU A 169 -5.27 2.30 -7.23
CA LEU A 169 -5.89 2.86 -6.04
C LEU A 169 -6.78 1.83 -5.34
N ALA A 170 -7.57 1.05 -6.10
CA ALA A 170 -8.39 -0.01 -5.53
C ALA A 170 -7.54 -1.07 -4.84
N ASP A 171 -6.46 -1.53 -5.49
CA ASP A 171 -5.54 -2.50 -4.90
C ASP A 171 -4.90 -1.92 -3.63
N ALA A 172 -4.40 -0.69 -3.65
CA ALA A 172 -3.85 -0.05 -2.45
C ALA A 172 -4.86 0.04 -1.29
N LEU A 173 -6.14 0.36 -1.58
CA LEU A 173 -7.19 0.39 -0.57
C LEU A 173 -7.53 -1.00 -0.04
N ILE A 174 -7.58 -2.01 -0.89
CA ILE A 174 -7.77 -3.41 -0.49
C ILE A 174 -6.62 -3.85 0.43
N TRP A 175 -5.38 -3.47 0.11
CA TRP A 175 -4.22 -3.76 0.95
C TRP A 175 -4.32 -3.08 2.32
N LEU A 176 -4.76 -1.82 2.36
CA LEU A 176 -4.95 -1.09 3.60
C LEU A 176 -6.07 -1.72 4.45
N ASP A 177 -7.23 -2.00 3.85
CA ASP A 177 -8.37 -2.67 4.51
C ASP A 177 -7.97 -4.04 5.04
N PHE A 178 -7.34 -4.87 4.21
CA PHE A 178 -6.83 -6.18 4.61
C PHE A 178 -5.86 -6.08 5.78
N LEU A 179 -4.91 -5.14 5.73
CA LEU A 179 -4.03 -4.93 6.85
C LEU A 179 -4.87 -4.59 8.07
N LEU A 180 -5.71 -3.56 8.04
CA LEU A 180 -6.55 -3.15 9.18
C LEU A 180 -7.34 -4.32 9.81
N ASP A 181 -7.84 -5.25 9.00
CA ASP A 181 -8.65 -6.41 9.43
C ASP A 181 -7.86 -7.62 9.96
N VAL A 182 -6.56 -7.75 9.68
CA VAL A 182 -5.79 -8.93 10.13
C VAL A 182 -5.54 -8.86 11.64
N ASP A 183 -6.17 -9.78 12.38
CA ASP A 183 -5.80 -10.15 13.75
C ASP A 183 -4.40 -10.79 13.73
N LEU A 184 -3.35 -10.00 14.01
CA LEU A 184 -2.01 -10.53 14.23
C LEU A 184 -1.86 -10.96 15.70
N PRO A 185 -1.13 -12.05 15.98
CA PRO A 185 -0.83 -12.44 17.35
C PRO A 185 -0.12 -11.29 18.08
N ASP A 186 -0.47 -11.09 19.35
CA ASP A 186 0.15 -10.06 20.19
C ASP A 186 1.68 -10.13 20.07
N PRO A 187 2.37 -8.97 20.03
CA PRO A 187 3.82 -8.96 20.07
C PRO A 187 4.29 -9.73 21.30
N PRO A 188 5.35 -10.55 21.20
CA PRO A 188 5.82 -11.32 22.34
C PRO A 188 6.12 -10.35 23.48
N ASP A 189 5.54 -10.61 24.65
CA ASP A 189 5.84 -9.87 25.88
C ASP A 189 7.36 -9.79 26.02
N VAL A 190 7.90 -8.59 25.84
CA VAL A 190 9.31 -8.35 26.02
C VAL A 190 9.55 -8.38 27.53
N THR A 191 9.79 -9.58 28.06
CA THR A 191 10.29 -9.74 29.43
C THR A 191 11.68 -9.12 29.47
N THR A 192 11.75 -7.86 29.89
CA THR A 192 12.98 -7.23 30.34
C THR A 192 13.38 -7.88 31.66
N ALA A 193 14.40 -8.72 31.61
CA ALA A 193 15.14 -9.22 32.77
C ALA A 193 16.42 -8.39 32.98
#